data_AF-S7XT31-F1
#
_entry.id   AF-S7XT31-F1
#
_cell.length_a   1.000
_cell.length_b   1.000
_cell.length_c   1.000
_cell.angle_alpha   90.00
_cell.angle_beta   90.00
_cell.angle_gamma   90.00
#
_symmetry.space_group_name_H-M   'P 1'
#
loop_
_entity.id
_entity.type
_entity.pdbx_description
1 polymer ?
#
loop_
_entity_poly.entity_id
_entity_poly.type
_entity_poly.pdbx_seq_one_letter_code
_entity_poly.pdbx_strand_id
1 'polypeptide(L)'
;MDCFFLTITILGAFIMVFGLISLFIKEKLYISETLVATVFGIIIGPYALKAVPIDSSYTINFSRIVICMQVICVGMIVPKTYLINEKRSLMMFLVPIMIISYIISSVAIHYILGLNWLYSFIIGACVTPTDPVLSSTALKGKFANRYVPQHLRNLLTIESGANDGLGFPMLTLPLYLLGYSKITKALYMWGFRTLFIEVFIAILIGICIGYISRKILYFSAERKLIDKESFLSFLIALTFFTTGFTAIFSLDDILACFITGMVFAYNRTLVNDIKDSHLYEVIDLLCNLSFFIFFGASIPFAQIKLKYIIVGIVLLFFRRLPVVLAFKEFVPQLFNYKEAVFAGWFGPIGVGAVFFAYHTQHEMEHFGKEFITLHNTFYEEIIPIIYTIVMCSIIVHGITAPIMHIHLKRKKANTITEISESEYTEFEDQPILQQ
;
A
#
# COMPACT_ATOMS: atom_id res chain seq x y z
N MET A 1 11.68 -19.07 28.26
CA MET A 1 10.27 -18.72 27.93
C MET A 1 10.23 -18.67 26.41
N ASP A 2 9.39 -19.47 25.76
CA ASP A 2 9.45 -19.57 24.30
C ASP A 2 9.09 -18.22 23.69
N CYS A 3 10.03 -17.67 22.91
CA CYS A 3 9.91 -16.35 22.29
C CYS A 3 8.63 -16.22 21.45
N PHE A 4 8.15 -17.34 20.91
CA PHE A 4 6.88 -17.45 20.20
C PHE A 4 5.66 -17.12 21.08
N PHE A 5 5.51 -17.77 22.25
CA PHE A 5 4.36 -17.54 23.14
C PHE A 5 4.37 -16.11 23.71
N LEU A 6 5.56 -15.57 24.00
CA LEU A 6 5.70 -14.18 24.41
C LEU A 6 5.25 -13.21 23.31
N THR A 7 5.66 -13.45 22.06
CA THR A 7 5.27 -12.63 20.92
C THR A 7 3.76 -12.64 20.70
N ILE A 8 3.12 -13.82 20.73
CA ILE A 8 1.66 -13.93 20.59
C ILE A 8 0.93 -13.25 21.75
N THR A 9 1.43 -13.38 22.98
CA THR A 9 0.84 -12.73 24.16
C THR A 9 0.88 -11.22 24.02
N ILE A 10 2.02 -10.65 23.62
CA ILE A 10 2.20 -9.20 23.43
C ILE A 10 1.30 -8.69 22.29
N LEU A 11 1.27 -9.41 21.16
CA LEU A 11 0.46 -9.05 20.00
C LEU A 11 -1.04 -9.10 20.32
N GLY A 12 -1.49 -10.17 20.98
CA GLY A 12 -2.88 -10.31 21.43
C GLY A 12 -3.28 -9.22 22.42
N ALA A 13 -2.44 -8.95 23.42
CA ALA A 13 -2.67 -7.89 24.40
C ALA A 13 -2.78 -6.50 23.73
N PHE A 14 -1.89 -6.19 22.79
CA PHE A 14 -1.96 -4.95 22.03
C PHE A 14 -3.26 -4.83 21.23
N ILE A 15 -3.64 -5.87 20.47
CA ILE A 15 -4.86 -5.85 19.66
C ILE A 15 -6.10 -5.67 20.54
N MET A 16 -6.14 -6.33 21.70
CA MET A 16 -7.23 -6.16 22.68
C MET A 16 -7.30 -4.72 23.19
N VAL A 17 -6.18 -4.17 23.68
CA VAL A 17 -6.13 -2.81 24.23
C VAL A 17 -6.46 -1.78 23.15
N PHE A 18 -5.83 -1.90 21.98
CA PHE A 18 -6.10 -1.03 20.83
C PHE A 18 -7.56 -1.09 20.42
N GLY A 19 -8.17 -2.27 20.37
CA GLY A 19 -9.59 -2.46 20.09
C GLY A 19 -10.49 -1.66 21.03
N LEU A 20 -10.23 -1.73 22.34
CA LEU A 20 -11.00 -1.02 23.37
C LEU A 20 -10.94 0.52 23.25
N ILE A 21 -9.83 1.07 22.76
CA ILE A 21 -9.62 2.52 22.61
C ILE A 21 -9.70 3.00 21.15
N SER A 22 -9.99 2.10 20.21
CA SER A 22 -9.89 2.35 18.77
C SER A 22 -10.77 3.51 18.31
N LEU A 23 -11.97 3.66 18.88
CA LEU A 23 -12.88 4.76 18.57
C LEU A 23 -12.27 6.12 18.93
N PHE A 24 -11.60 6.22 20.08
CA PHE A 24 -10.92 7.45 20.48
C PHE A 24 -9.75 7.77 19.54
N ILE A 25 -8.91 6.77 19.24
CA ILE A 25 -7.74 6.96 18.38
C ILE A 25 -8.16 7.31 16.94
N LYS A 26 -9.03 6.51 16.34
CA LYS A 26 -9.40 6.64 14.91
C LYS A 26 -10.38 7.78 14.66
N GLU A 27 -11.36 7.99 15.54
CA GLU A 27 -12.43 8.96 15.28
C GLU A 27 -12.24 10.31 15.94
N LYS A 28 -11.55 10.38 17.10
CA LYS A 28 -11.26 11.67 17.75
C LYS A 28 -9.88 12.21 17.39
N LEU A 29 -8.85 11.37 17.47
CA LEU A 29 -7.49 11.81 17.15
C LEU A 29 -7.16 11.72 15.65
N TYR A 30 -7.95 10.97 14.87
CA TYR A 30 -7.71 10.71 13.44
C TYR A 30 -6.34 10.08 13.16
N ILE A 31 -5.73 9.43 14.16
CA ILE A 31 -4.41 8.81 14.03
C ILE A 31 -4.56 7.47 13.33
N SER A 32 -3.66 7.21 12.37
CA SER A 32 -3.57 5.94 11.68
C SER A 32 -3.23 4.78 12.64
N GLU A 33 -3.98 3.68 12.53
CA GLU A 33 -3.70 2.43 13.23
C GLU A 33 -2.30 1.88 12.92
N THR A 34 -1.83 2.09 11.70
CA THR A 34 -0.49 1.73 11.27
C THR A 34 0.57 2.50 12.06
N LEU A 35 0.38 3.81 12.27
CA LEU A 35 1.33 4.61 13.05
C LEU A 35 1.42 4.10 14.49
N VAL A 36 0.27 3.80 15.12
CA VAL A 36 0.21 3.28 16.50
C VAL A 36 0.87 1.90 16.58
N ALA A 37 0.57 1.01 15.63
CA ALA A 37 1.16 -0.32 15.54
C ALA A 37 2.69 -0.27 15.37
N THR A 38 3.20 0.58 14.48
CA THR A 38 4.64 0.77 14.28
C THR A 38 5.34 1.32 15.52
N VAL A 39 4.77 2.35 16.17
CA VAL A 39 5.33 2.91 17.41
C VAL A 39 5.38 1.85 18.51
N PHE A 40 4.31 1.06 18.66
CA PHE A 40 4.30 -0.04 19.61
C PHE A 40 5.37 -1.10 19.28
N GLY A 41 5.50 -1.48 18.00
CA GLY A 41 6.55 -2.35 17.50
C GLY A 41 7.97 -1.88 17.88
N ILE A 42 8.25 -0.59 17.68
CA ILE A 42 9.54 0.03 18.06
C ILE A 42 9.80 -0.11 19.57
N ILE A 43 8.77 0.11 20.40
CA ILE A 43 8.87 0.03 21.88
C ILE A 43 9.15 -1.41 22.33
N ILE A 44 8.48 -2.41 21.77
CA ILE A 44 8.68 -3.81 22.16
C ILE A 44 9.94 -4.44 21.54
N GLY A 45 10.45 -3.83 20.46
CA GLY A 45 11.56 -4.32 19.68
C GLY A 45 12.92 -4.30 20.41
N PRO A 46 13.98 -4.77 19.72
CA PRO A 46 15.31 -4.97 20.30
C PRO A 46 16.00 -3.68 20.77
N TYR A 47 15.53 -2.51 20.32
CA TYR A 47 16.13 -1.23 20.68
C TYR A 47 15.55 -0.60 21.96
N ALA A 48 14.38 -1.06 22.44
CA ALA A 48 13.74 -0.54 23.63
C ALA A 48 13.55 -1.64 24.69
N LEU A 49 12.45 -2.40 24.66
CA LEU A 49 12.16 -3.42 25.68
C LEU A 49 12.87 -4.76 25.46
N LYS A 50 13.42 -5.02 24.26
CA LYS A 50 14.08 -6.30 23.89
C LYS A 50 13.18 -7.52 24.13
N ALA A 51 11.87 -7.35 24.02
CA ALA A 51 10.90 -8.37 24.40
C ALA A 51 10.70 -9.43 23.30
N VAL A 52 10.91 -9.07 22.04
CA VAL A 52 10.69 -9.96 20.88
C VAL A 52 12.01 -10.13 20.11
N PRO A 53 12.56 -11.36 20.02
CA PRO A 53 13.62 -11.64 19.06
C PRO A 53 13.01 -11.72 17.67
N ILE A 54 13.60 -10.96 16.75
CA ILE A 54 13.08 -10.83 15.40
C ILE A 54 14.01 -11.62 14.49
N ASP A 55 13.46 -12.65 13.86
CA ASP A 55 14.11 -13.30 12.73
C ASP A 55 13.52 -12.71 11.44
N SER A 56 14.41 -12.21 10.58
CA SER A 56 14.10 -11.59 9.30
C SER A 56 13.31 -12.51 8.37
N SER A 57 13.49 -13.82 8.50
CA SER A 57 12.85 -14.83 7.64
C SER A 57 11.33 -14.88 7.80
N TYR A 58 10.82 -14.64 9.02
CA TYR A 58 9.38 -14.54 9.26
C TYR A 58 8.78 -13.27 8.66
N THR A 59 9.57 -12.20 8.56
CA THR A 59 9.09 -10.90 8.08
C THR A 59 8.68 -10.95 6.61
N ILE A 60 9.44 -11.66 5.77
CA ILE A 60 9.20 -11.77 4.31
C ILE A 60 7.91 -12.54 4.02
N ASN A 61 7.79 -13.74 4.58
CA ASN A 61 6.65 -14.60 4.31
C ASN A 61 5.37 -14.01 4.89
N PHE A 62 5.48 -13.36 6.05
CA PHE A 62 4.34 -12.66 6.65
C PHE A 62 3.93 -11.43 5.85
N SER A 63 4.87 -10.58 5.41
CA SER A 63 4.56 -9.41 4.59
C SER A 63 3.90 -9.80 3.27
N ARG A 64 4.36 -10.89 2.64
CA ARG A 64 3.82 -11.42 1.39
C ARG A 64 2.34 -11.79 1.55
N ILE A 65 2.00 -12.59 2.57
CA ILE A 65 0.61 -12.99 2.84
C ILE A 65 -0.28 -11.79 3.11
N VAL A 66 0.21 -10.81 3.89
CA VAL A 66 -0.54 -9.60 4.22
C VAL A 66 -0.86 -8.78 2.96
N ILE A 67 0.14 -8.55 2.09
CA ILE A 67 -0.07 -7.84 0.82
C ILE A 67 -1.07 -8.61 -0.07
N CYS A 68 -0.89 -9.91 -0.24
CA CYS A 68 -1.78 -10.73 -1.08
C CYS A 68 -3.24 -10.68 -0.62
N MET A 69 -3.45 -10.74 0.71
CA MET A 69 -4.78 -10.56 1.32
C MET A 69 -5.36 -9.17 1.06
N GLN A 70 -4.54 -8.13 1.08
CA GLN A 70 -4.99 -6.77 0.86
C GLN A 70 -5.36 -6.53 -0.60
N VAL A 71 -4.52 -6.95 -1.55
CA VAL A 71 -4.77 -6.73 -2.98
C VAL A 71 -5.95 -7.55 -3.48
N ILE A 72 -6.19 -8.76 -2.97
CA ILE A 72 -7.40 -9.51 -3.33
C ILE A 72 -8.66 -8.83 -2.79
N CYS A 73 -8.63 -8.31 -1.56
CA CYS A 73 -9.72 -7.53 -0.98
C CYS A 73 -10.00 -6.26 -1.80
N VAL A 74 -8.96 -5.53 -2.20
CA VAL A 74 -9.08 -4.38 -3.11
C VAL A 74 -9.76 -4.81 -4.41
N GLY A 75 -9.29 -5.90 -5.02
CA GLY A 75 -9.85 -6.48 -6.24
C GLY A 75 -11.35 -6.76 -6.14
N MET A 76 -11.83 -7.20 -4.97
CA MET A 76 -13.26 -7.48 -4.77
C MET A 76 -14.16 -6.24 -4.63
N ILE A 77 -13.59 -5.13 -4.20
CA ILE A 77 -14.35 -3.90 -3.96
C ILE A 77 -14.55 -3.13 -5.28
N VAL A 78 -13.68 -3.35 -6.27
CA VAL A 78 -13.70 -2.72 -7.60
C VAL A 78 -15.10 -2.78 -8.25
N PRO A 79 -15.68 -1.63 -8.69
CA PRO A 79 -16.94 -1.61 -9.44
C PRO A 79 -16.80 -2.28 -10.81
N LYS A 80 -17.81 -3.11 -11.18
CA LYS A 80 -17.82 -3.97 -12.39
C LYS A 80 -17.31 -3.27 -13.65
N THR A 81 -17.86 -2.09 -13.92
CA THR A 81 -17.60 -1.32 -15.15
C THR A 81 -16.54 -0.24 -14.93
N TYR A 82 -15.99 -0.11 -13.72
CA TYR A 82 -15.05 0.96 -13.39
C TYR A 82 -13.80 0.89 -14.26
N LEU A 83 -13.17 -0.28 -14.37
CA LEU A 83 -11.97 -0.46 -15.19
C LEU A 83 -12.19 -0.08 -16.66
N ILE A 84 -13.41 -0.27 -17.18
CA ILE A 84 -13.74 0.02 -18.57
C ILE A 84 -14.04 1.51 -18.75
N ASN A 85 -14.90 2.05 -17.89
CA ASN A 85 -15.35 3.45 -17.95
C ASN A 85 -14.22 4.42 -17.64
N GLU A 86 -13.34 4.03 -16.72
CA GLU A 86 -12.30 4.88 -16.14
C GLU A 86 -10.89 4.49 -16.57
N LYS A 87 -10.78 3.66 -17.61
CA LYS A 87 -9.50 3.16 -18.14
C LYS A 87 -8.50 4.27 -18.41
N ARG A 88 -8.94 5.45 -18.88
CA ARG A 88 -8.04 6.57 -19.19
C ARG A 88 -7.36 7.08 -17.92
N SER A 89 -8.14 7.36 -16.87
CA SER A 89 -7.61 7.83 -15.59
C SER A 89 -6.66 6.81 -14.95
N LEU A 90 -7.04 5.53 -14.96
CA LEU A 90 -6.21 4.45 -14.44
C LEU A 90 -4.92 4.28 -15.24
N MET A 91 -4.99 4.25 -16.57
CA MET A 91 -3.80 4.12 -17.42
C MET A 91 -2.84 5.28 -17.25
N MET A 92 -3.33 6.51 -17.02
CA MET A 92 -2.47 7.65 -16.72
C MET A 92 -1.70 7.48 -15.41
N PHE A 93 -2.34 6.93 -14.37
CA PHE A 93 -1.66 6.65 -13.11
C PHE A 93 -0.66 5.49 -13.23
N LEU A 94 -1.09 4.38 -13.82
CA LEU A 94 -0.34 3.12 -13.87
C LEU A 94 0.81 3.13 -14.88
N VAL A 95 0.82 4.04 -15.86
CA VAL A 95 1.87 4.10 -16.89
C VAL A 95 2.70 5.39 -16.79
N PRO A 96 2.29 6.56 -17.34
CA PRO A 96 3.17 7.72 -17.36
C PRO A 96 3.47 8.27 -15.95
N ILE A 97 2.48 8.38 -15.07
CA ILE A 97 2.71 8.92 -13.71
C ILE A 97 3.62 7.98 -12.92
N MET A 98 3.37 6.67 -12.96
CA MET A 98 4.21 5.66 -12.30
C MET A 98 5.65 5.67 -12.84
N ILE A 99 5.84 5.64 -14.16
CA ILE A 99 7.18 5.62 -14.79
C ILE A 99 7.96 6.90 -14.47
N ILE A 100 7.32 8.07 -14.54
CA ILE A 100 7.98 9.33 -14.21
C ILE A 100 8.31 9.38 -12.70
N SER A 101 7.40 8.93 -11.84
CA SER A 101 7.63 8.82 -10.39
C SER A 101 8.82 7.90 -10.08
N TYR A 102 8.94 6.78 -10.79
CA TYR A 102 10.07 5.86 -10.70
C TYR A 102 11.40 6.50 -11.11
N ILE A 103 11.41 7.23 -12.24
CA ILE A 103 12.61 7.92 -12.71
C ILE A 103 13.02 9.00 -11.71
N ILE A 104 12.09 9.84 -11.25
CA ILE A 104 12.36 10.88 -10.24
C ILE A 104 12.91 10.25 -8.96
N SER A 105 12.33 9.14 -8.51
CA SER A 105 12.80 8.43 -7.33
C SER A 105 14.23 7.95 -7.49
N SER A 106 14.50 7.28 -8.61
CA SER A 106 15.81 6.71 -8.92
C SER A 106 16.88 7.80 -9.05
N VAL A 107 16.55 8.93 -9.67
CA VAL A 107 17.43 10.10 -9.78
C VAL A 107 17.73 10.70 -8.40
N ALA A 108 16.71 10.90 -7.56
CA ALA A 108 16.91 11.41 -6.21
C ALA A 108 17.79 10.47 -5.37
N ILE A 109 17.56 9.16 -5.46
CA ILE A 109 18.35 8.14 -4.77
C ILE A 109 19.81 8.17 -5.24
N HIS A 110 20.05 8.24 -6.55
CA HIS A 110 21.39 8.30 -7.13
C HIS A 110 22.21 9.48 -6.58
N TYR A 111 21.64 10.69 -6.66
CA TYR A 111 22.36 11.90 -6.27
C TYR A 111 22.50 12.07 -4.75
N ILE A 112 21.50 11.69 -3.96
CA ILE A 112 21.55 11.88 -2.50
C ILE A 112 22.34 10.76 -1.81
N LEU A 113 22.23 9.51 -2.28
CA LEU A 113 22.94 8.37 -1.66
C LEU A 113 24.30 8.07 -2.29
N GLY A 114 24.58 8.59 -3.50
CA GLY A 114 25.80 8.32 -4.24
C GLY A 114 25.89 6.90 -4.79
N LEU A 115 24.74 6.24 -5.00
CA LEU A 115 24.68 4.85 -5.46
C LEU A 115 24.82 4.75 -6.98
N ASN A 116 25.26 3.60 -7.49
CA ASN A 116 25.21 3.33 -8.93
C ASN A 116 23.77 3.48 -9.47
N TRP A 117 23.62 3.86 -10.75
CA TRP A 117 22.33 3.94 -11.43
C TRP A 117 21.49 2.68 -11.28
N LEU A 118 22.06 1.48 -11.47
CA LEU A 118 21.32 0.22 -11.35
C LEU A 118 20.77 0.01 -9.93
N TYR A 119 21.58 0.26 -8.89
CA TYR A 119 21.13 0.20 -7.49
C TYR A 119 20.03 1.22 -7.21
N SER A 120 20.15 2.41 -7.78
CA SER A 120 19.19 3.50 -7.60
C SER A 120 17.86 3.19 -8.28
N PHE A 121 17.91 2.55 -9.45
CA PHE A 121 16.74 2.01 -10.15
C PHE A 121 16.07 0.89 -9.35
N ILE A 122 16.84 -0.04 -8.76
CA ILE A 122 16.28 -1.10 -7.91
C ILE A 122 15.54 -0.50 -6.69
N ILE A 123 16.18 0.41 -5.94
CA ILE A 123 15.54 1.08 -4.80
C ILE A 123 14.34 1.94 -5.27
N GLY A 124 14.48 2.61 -6.42
CA GLY A 124 13.42 3.37 -7.06
C GLY A 124 12.19 2.50 -7.36
N ALA A 125 12.38 1.29 -7.86
CA ALA A 125 11.31 0.33 -8.11
C ALA A 125 10.65 -0.14 -6.81
N CYS A 126 11.43 -0.40 -5.76
CA CYS A 126 10.90 -0.75 -4.43
C CYS A 126 9.94 0.32 -3.90
N VAL A 127 10.27 1.60 -4.07
CA VAL A 127 9.46 2.68 -3.48
C VAL A 127 8.31 3.11 -4.38
N THR A 128 8.34 2.87 -5.69
CA THR A 128 7.36 3.40 -6.66
C THR A 128 5.92 2.96 -6.38
N PRO A 129 5.63 1.66 -6.10
CA PRO A 129 4.29 1.23 -5.73
C PRO A 129 3.76 1.96 -4.50
N THR A 130 2.47 2.23 -4.52
CA THR A 130 1.75 2.93 -3.45
C THR A 130 0.94 1.94 -2.64
N ASP A 131 1.04 2.02 -1.32
CA ASP A 131 0.44 1.05 -0.42
C ASP A 131 -1.08 1.32 -0.24
N PRO A 132 -1.95 0.35 -0.58
CA PRO A 132 -3.41 0.48 -0.38
C PRO A 132 -3.80 0.61 1.10
N VAL A 133 -3.01 0.07 2.02
CA VAL A 133 -3.24 0.00 3.46
C VAL A 133 -3.01 1.33 4.13
N LEU A 134 -1.83 1.91 3.89
CA LEU A 134 -1.51 3.24 4.41
C LEU A 134 -2.45 4.28 3.81
N SER A 135 -2.81 4.12 2.52
CA SER A 135 -3.79 4.96 1.85
C SER A 135 -5.18 4.82 2.48
N SER A 136 -5.54 3.63 2.95
CA SER A 136 -6.84 3.36 3.57
C SER A 136 -7.12 4.23 4.80
N THR A 137 -6.09 4.69 5.51
CA THR A 137 -6.26 5.57 6.68
C THR A 137 -6.82 6.95 6.32
N ALA A 138 -6.57 7.41 5.08
CA ALA A 138 -7.12 8.65 4.53
C ALA A 138 -8.35 8.42 3.63
N LEU A 139 -8.51 7.20 3.09
CA LEU A 139 -9.55 6.85 2.11
C LEU A 139 -10.74 6.05 2.71
N LYS A 140 -10.61 5.51 3.93
CA LYS A 140 -11.66 4.81 4.66
C LYS A 140 -12.05 5.56 5.95
N GLY A 141 -13.19 5.20 6.53
CA GLY A 141 -13.69 5.77 7.79
C GLY A 141 -14.41 7.11 7.68
N LYS A 142 -14.78 7.67 8.84
CA LYS A 142 -15.60 8.91 8.94
C LYS A 142 -14.95 10.12 8.29
N PHE A 143 -13.62 10.24 8.34
CA PHE A 143 -12.89 11.33 7.68
C PHE A 143 -13.07 11.26 6.16
N ALA A 144 -12.76 10.11 5.56
CA ALA A 144 -12.85 9.92 4.13
C ALA A 144 -14.28 10.09 3.60
N ASN A 145 -15.26 9.50 4.30
CA ASN A 145 -16.69 9.66 3.95
C ASN A 145 -17.16 11.11 3.98
N ARG A 146 -16.52 11.98 4.78
CA ARG A 146 -16.91 13.38 4.94
C ARG A 146 -16.17 14.34 4.01
N TYR A 147 -14.91 14.07 3.70
CA TYR A 147 -14.02 15.03 3.03
C TYR A 147 -13.47 14.55 1.68
N VAL A 148 -13.61 13.27 1.33
CA VAL A 148 -13.00 12.70 0.11
C VAL A 148 -14.10 12.15 -0.81
N PRO A 149 -14.25 12.68 -2.03
CA PRO A 149 -15.24 12.18 -2.99
C PRO A 149 -15.07 10.70 -3.33
N GLN A 150 -16.19 10.00 -3.60
CA GLN A 150 -16.17 8.56 -3.87
C GLN A 150 -15.33 8.18 -5.10
N HIS A 151 -15.34 9.00 -6.16
CA HIS A 151 -14.57 8.74 -7.37
C HIS A 151 -13.07 8.71 -7.07
N LEU A 152 -12.59 9.69 -6.29
CA LEU A 152 -11.18 9.79 -5.90
C LEU A 152 -10.74 8.61 -5.03
N ARG A 153 -11.61 8.16 -4.11
CA ARG A 153 -11.35 6.96 -3.28
C ARG A 153 -11.23 5.70 -4.13
N ASN A 154 -12.16 5.51 -5.07
CA ASN A 154 -12.12 4.37 -5.99
C ASN A 154 -10.84 4.40 -6.84
N LEU A 155 -10.47 5.56 -7.38
CA LEU A 155 -9.28 5.72 -8.21
C LEU A 155 -8.02 5.30 -7.46
N LEU A 156 -7.77 5.88 -6.29
CA LEU A 156 -6.56 5.63 -5.51
C LEU A 156 -6.51 4.22 -4.93
N THR A 157 -7.66 3.65 -4.56
CA THR A 157 -7.72 2.27 -4.05
C THR A 157 -7.43 1.25 -5.15
N ILE A 158 -7.96 1.46 -6.37
CA ILE A 158 -7.73 0.56 -7.50
C ILE A 158 -6.31 0.73 -8.04
N GLU A 159 -5.83 1.97 -8.10
CA GLU A 159 -4.47 2.28 -8.53
C GLU A 159 -3.43 1.64 -7.62
N SER A 160 -3.56 1.78 -6.30
CA SER A 160 -2.63 1.14 -5.34
C SER A 160 -2.60 -0.38 -5.47
N GLY A 161 -3.77 -1.04 -5.56
CA GLY A 161 -3.81 -2.50 -5.75
C GLY A 161 -3.24 -2.98 -7.08
N ALA A 162 -3.37 -2.20 -8.16
CA ALA A 162 -2.79 -2.55 -9.46
C ALA A 162 -1.29 -2.21 -9.56
N ASN A 163 -0.84 -1.12 -8.92
CA ASN A 163 0.56 -0.70 -8.92
C ASN A 163 1.49 -1.70 -8.22
N ASP A 164 1.02 -2.34 -7.15
CA ASP A 164 1.82 -3.31 -6.39
C ASP A 164 2.26 -4.49 -7.28
N GLY A 165 1.42 -4.93 -8.24
CA GLY A 165 1.82 -5.93 -9.24
C GLY A 165 2.68 -5.36 -10.38
N LEU A 166 2.36 -4.16 -10.87
CA LEU A 166 3.11 -3.54 -11.98
C LEU A 166 4.52 -3.07 -11.60
N GLY A 167 4.80 -2.92 -10.31
CA GLY A 167 6.14 -2.58 -9.82
C GLY A 167 7.15 -3.70 -10.02
N PHE A 168 6.71 -4.95 -10.13
CA PHE A 168 7.59 -6.11 -10.24
C PHE A 168 8.45 -6.09 -11.52
N PRO A 169 7.90 -5.85 -12.74
CA PRO A 169 8.72 -5.60 -13.93
C PRO A 169 9.73 -4.47 -13.82
N MET A 170 9.40 -3.40 -13.09
CA MET A 170 10.30 -2.27 -12.90
C MET A 170 11.49 -2.62 -12.00
N LEU A 171 11.27 -3.56 -11.06
CA LEU A 171 12.29 -4.08 -10.16
C LEU A 171 13.23 -5.06 -10.86
N THR A 172 12.69 -6.03 -11.61
CA THR A 172 13.49 -7.12 -12.19
C THR A 172 14.36 -6.66 -13.36
N LEU A 173 13.97 -5.62 -14.10
CA LEU A 173 14.77 -5.08 -15.21
C LEU A 173 16.19 -4.65 -14.77
N PRO A 174 16.36 -3.71 -13.82
CA PRO A 174 17.69 -3.31 -13.35
C PRO A 174 18.40 -4.45 -12.61
N LEU A 175 17.67 -5.37 -11.96
CA LEU A 175 18.27 -6.57 -11.35
C LEU A 175 18.92 -7.49 -12.40
N TYR A 176 18.24 -7.77 -13.51
CA TYR A 176 18.79 -8.59 -14.57
C TYR A 176 19.91 -7.90 -15.33
N LEU A 177 19.83 -6.58 -15.49
CA LEU A 177 20.94 -5.77 -16.04
C LEU A 177 22.16 -5.80 -15.11
N LEU A 178 21.97 -5.90 -13.80
CA LEU A 178 23.04 -6.06 -12.83
C LEU A 178 23.60 -7.50 -12.83
N GLY A 179 22.72 -8.50 -12.87
CA GLY A 179 23.07 -9.93 -12.75
C GLY A 179 23.69 -10.57 -14.00
N TYR A 180 23.39 -10.07 -15.20
CA TYR A 180 23.92 -10.64 -16.45
C TYR A 180 24.92 -9.71 -17.13
N SER A 181 26.09 -10.25 -17.49
CA SER A 181 27.14 -9.50 -18.17
C SER A 181 26.75 -9.00 -19.58
N LYS A 182 25.79 -9.66 -20.24
CA LYS A 182 25.30 -9.28 -21.58
C LYS A 182 23.90 -8.67 -21.47
N ILE A 183 23.76 -7.43 -21.93
CA ILE A 183 22.48 -6.69 -21.98
C ILE A 183 21.41 -7.49 -22.74
N THR A 184 21.77 -8.15 -23.84
CA THR A 184 20.83 -8.97 -24.62
C THR A 184 20.24 -10.12 -23.82
N LYS A 185 21.05 -10.78 -22.98
CA LYS A 185 20.58 -11.85 -22.08
C LYS A 185 19.69 -11.28 -20.98
N ALA A 186 20.06 -10.14 -20.39
CA ALA A 186 19.25 -9.46 -19.39
C ALA A 186 17.86 -9.09 -19.93
N LEU A 187 17.79 -8.47 -21.10
CA LEU A 187 16.53 -8.10 -21.76
C LEU A 187 15.70 -9.31 -22.17
N TYR A 188 16.34 -10.39 -22.63
CA TYR A 188 15.65 -11.65 -22.93
C TYR A 188 15.03 -12.25 -21.68
N MET A 189 15.79 -12.35 -20.59
CA MET A 189 15.29 -12.87 -19.32
C MET A 189 14.17 -11.98 -18.77
N TRP A 190 14.30 -10.66 -18.86
CA TRP A 190 13.25 -9.74 -18.42
C TRP A 190 11.97 -9.88 -19.25
N GLY A 191 12.07 -9.90 -20.58
CA GLY A 191 10.91 -10.03 -21.46
C GLY A 191 10.24 -11.41 -21.36
N PHE A 192 11.02 -12.48 -21.32
CA PHE A 192 10.49 -13.84 -21.32
C PHE A 192 10.14 -14.33 -19.91
N ARG A 193 11.09 -14.29 -18.96
CA ARG A 193 10.85 -14.77 -17.60
C ARG A 193 9.91 -13.80 -16.87
N THR A 194 10.21 -12.51 -16.80
CA THR A 194 9.35 -11.60 -16.02
C THR A 194 8.03 -11.29 -16.72
N LEU A 195 8.05 -10.67 -17.91
CA LEU A 195 6.79 -10.20 -18.51
C LEU A 195 5.88 -11.35 -18.96
N PHE A 196 6.45 -12.38 -19.60
CA PHE A 196 5.64 -13.47 -20.14
C PHE A 196 5.33 -14.54 -19.10
N ILE A 197 6.33 -15.09 -18.39
CA ILE A 197 6.08 -16.14 -17.40
C ILE A 197 5.50 -15.52 -16.12
N GLU A 198 6.27 -14.72 -15.38
CA GLU A 198 5.92 -14.31 -14.02
C GLU A 198 4.68 -13.42 -13.98
N VAL A 199 4.50 -12.52 -14.95
CA VAL A 199 3.37 -11.56 -15.00
C VAL A 199 2.19 -12.08 -15.83
N PHE A 200 2.40 -12.41 -17.11
CA PHE A 200 1.27 -12.77 -17.98
C PHE A 200 0.62 -14.11 -17.58
N ILE A 201 1.40 -15.13 -17.19
CA ILE A 201 0.82 -16.38 -16.67
C ILE A 201 0.15 -16.16 -15.30
N ALA A 202 0.69 -15.29 -14.44
CA ALA A 202 0.01 -14.91 -13.18
C ALA A 202 -1.38 -14.31 -13.42
N ILE A 203 -1.53 -13.43 -14.42
CA ILE A 203 -2.82 -12.87 -14.81
C ILE A 203 -3.77 -13.99 -15.27
N LEU A 204 -3.31 -14.90 -16.14
CA LEU A 204 -4.14 -16.01 -16.63
C LEU A 204 -4.60 -16.95 -15.51
N ILE A 205 -3.68 -17.29 -14.60
CA ILE A 205 -4.00 -18.12 -13.43
C ILE A 205 -4.96 -17.38 -12.50
N GLY A 206 -4.74 -16.09 -12.25
CA GLY A 206 -5.65 -15.28 -11.45
C GLY A 206 -7.07 -15.23 -12.03
N ILE A 207 -7.19 -15.09 -13.35
CA ILE A 207 -8.50 -15.16 -14.05
C ILE A 207 -9.12 -16.55 -13.85
N CYS A 208 -8.34 -17.60 -14.07
CA CYS A 208 -8.80 -18.98 -13.97
C CYS A 208 -9.31 -19.30 -12.55
N ILE A 209 -8.49 -19.05 -11.54
CA ILE A 209 -8.82 -19.29 -10.13
C ILE A 209 -10.03 -18.45 -9.73
N GLY A 210 -10.04 -17.14 -10.01
CA GLY A 210 -11.18 -16.27 -9.69
C GLY A 210 -12.48 -16.72 -10.35
N TYR A 211 -12.42 -17.15 -11.61
CA TYR A 211 -13.60 -17.62 -12.36
C TYR A 211 -14.14 -18.95 -11.80
N ILE A 212 -13.26 -19.94 -11.60
CA ILE A 212 -13.62 -21.27 -11.09
C ILE A 212 -14.16 -21.15 -9.67
N SER A 213 -13.44 -20.46 -8.77
CA SER A 213 -13.84 -20.27 -7.38
C SER A 213 -15.21 -19.61 -7.27
N ARG A 214 -15.49 -18.59 -8.10
CA ARG A 214 -16.81 -17.96 -8.16
C ARG A 214 -17.89 -18.94 -8.60
N LYS A 215 -17.65 -19.74 -9.65
CA LYS A 215 -18.62 -20.71 -10.16
C LYS A 215 -18.94 -21.79 -9.15
N ILE A 216 -17.91 -22.32 -8.48
CA ILE A 216 -18.05 -23.33 -7.44
C ILE A 216 -18.81 -22.75 -6.23
N LEU A 217 -18.46 -21.55 -5.78
CA LEU A 217 -19.12 -20.91 -4.65
C LEU A 217 -20.60 -20.63 -4.93
N TYR A 218 -20.91 -20.13 -6.13
CA TYR A 218 -22.28 -19.90 -6.59
C TYR A 218 -23.08 -21.21 -6.61
N PHE A 219 -22.51 -22.28 -7.18
CA PHE A 219 -23.13 -23.60 -7.22
C PHE A 219 -23.41 -24.15 -5.81
N SER A 220 -22.45 -24.01 -4.89
CA SER A 220 -22.61 -24.45 -3.50
C SER A 220 -23.66 -23.63 -2.75
N ALA A 221 -23.72 -22.32 -2.97
CA ALA A 221 -24.72 -21.44 -2.36
C ALA A 221 -26.14 -21.75 -2.86
N GLU A 222 -26.34 -21.93 -4.17
CA GLU A 222 -27.66 -22.29 -4.73
C GLU A 222 -28.18 -23.63 -4.20
N ARG A 223 -27.27 -24.58 -3.99
CA ARG A 223 -27.60 -25.91 -3.45
C ARG A 223 -27.63 -25.96 -1.92
N LYS A 224 -27.44 -24.83 -1.23
CA LYS A 224 -27.37 -24.74 0.23
C LYS A 224 -26.34 -25.72 0.84
N LEU A 225 -25.23 -25.94 0.13
CA LEU A 225 -24.12 -26.79 0.57
C LEU A 225 -23.13 -26.06 1.47
N ILE A 226 -23.15 -24.73 1.45
CA ILE A 226 -22.26 -23.88 2.23
C ILE A 226 -23.05 -23.09 3.26
N ASP A 227 -22.57 -23.09 4.49
CA ASP A 227 -23.07 -22.27 5.57
C ASP A 227 -22.42 -20.87 5.54
N LYS A 228 -22.92 -19.97 6.38
CA LYS A 228 -22.46 -18.57 6.39
C LYS A 228 -20.99 -18.45 6.82
N GLU A 229 -20.50 -19.27 7.74
CA GLU A 229 -19.13 -19.17 8.24
C GLU A 229 -18.13 -19.64 7.18
N SER A 230 -18.40 -20.77 6.53
CA SER A 230 -17.59 -21.27 5.40
C SER A 230 -17.61 -20.32 4.21
N PHE A 231 -18.75 -19.65 3.98
CA PHE A 231 -18.86 -18.64 2.93
C PHE A 231 -17.95 -17.44 3.17
N LEU A 232 -17.87 -16.97 4.42
CA LEU A 232 -17.02 -15.85 4.80
C LEU A 232 -15.52 -16.22 4.83
N SER A 233 -15.19 -17.41 5.32
CA SER A 233 -13.81 -17.90 5.36
C SER A 233 -13.25 -18.23 3.97
N PHE A 234 -14.11 -18.43 2.97
CA PHE A 234 -13.73 -18.70 1.58
C PHE A 234 -12.76 -17.65 1.01
N LEU A 235 -12.90 -16.38 1.42
CA LEU A 235 -12.00 -15.32 0.98
C LEU A 235 -10.55 -15.54 1.47
N ILE A 236 -10.38 -15.92 2.73
CA ILE A 236 -9.07 -16.23 3.31
C ILE A 236 -8.48 -17.44 2.58
N ALA A 237 -9.29 -18.50 2.42
CA ALA A 237 -8.87 -19.71 1.73
C ALA A 237 -8.47 -19.43 0.27
N LEU A 238 -9.22 -18.59 -0.44
CA LEU A 238 -8.92 -18.17 -1.80
C LEU A 238 -7.59 -17.41 -1.87
N THR A 239 -7.33 -16.52 -0.91
CA THR A 239 -6.07 -15.79 -0.81
C THR A 239 -4.89 -16.74 -0.64
N PHE A 240 -4.97 -17.65 0.32
CA PHE A 240 -3.90 -18.61 0.59
C PHE A 240 -3.69 -19.55 -0.58
N PHE A 241 -4.76 -20.02 -1.20
CA PHE A 241 -4.68 -20.88 -2.38
C PHE A 241 -4.02 -20.14 -3.55
N THR A 242 -4.47 -18.94 -3.91
CA THR A 242 -3.88 -18.18 -5.01
C THR A 242 -2.43 -17.85 -4.75
N THR A 243 -2.10 -17.34 -3.55
CA THR A 243 -0.71 -17.00 -3.16
C THR A 243 0.19 -18.23 -3.19
N GLY A 244 -0.23 -19.33 -2.57
CA GLY A 244 0.55 -20.56 -2.50
C GLY A 244 0.73 -21.21 -3.86
N PHE A 245 -0.34 -21.30 -4.65
CA PHE A 245 -0.28 -21.88 -5.99
C PHE A 245 0.66 -21.11 -6.91
N THR A 246 0.55 -19.77 -6.94
CA THR A 246 1.41 -18.93 -7.79
C THR A 246 2.85 -18.90 -7.31
N ALA A 247 3.09 -18.90 -6.00
CA ALA A 247 4.43 -19.00 -5.43
C ALA A 247 5.15 -20.30 -5.79
N ILE A 248 4.45 -21.44 -5.86
CA ILE A 248 5.03 -22.74 -6.30
C ILE A 248 5.60 -22.63 -7.72
N PHE A 249 4.91 -21.91 -8.60
CA PHE A 249 5.35 -21.69 -9.99
C PHE A 249 6.26 -20.47 -10.15
N SER A 250 6.68 -19.83 -9.05
CA SER A 250 7.48 -18.59 -9.06
C SER A 250 6.85 -17.46 -9.87
N LEU A 251 5.52 -17.33 -9.82
CA LEU A 251 4.77 -16.29 -10.53
C LEU A 251 4.51 -15.09 -9.62
N ASP A 252 4.09 -13.97 -10.20
CA ASP A 252 3.66 -12.78 -9.48
C ASP A 252 2.34 -13.05 -8.75
N ASP A 253 2.46 -13.39 -7.46
CA ASP A 253 1.35 -13.73 -6.59
C ASP A 253 0.53 -12.51 -6.16
N ILE A 254 1.13 -11.33 -6.09
CA ILE A 254 0.44 -10.08 -5.76
C ILE A 254 -0.54 -9.73 -6.88
N LEU A 255 -0.05 -9.69 -8.12
CA LEU A 255 -0.88 -9.41 -9.28
C LEU A 255 -1.95 -10.50 -9.47
N ALA A 256 -1.58 -11.78 -9.34
CA ALA A 256 -2.54 -12.89 -9.45
C ALA A 256 -3.67 -12.80 -8.42
N CYS A 257 -3.36 -12.41 -7.17
CA CYS A 257 -4.36 -12.18 -6.12
C CYS A 257 -5.28 -11.01 -6.45
N PHE A 258 -4.75 -9.88 -6.93
CA PHE A 258 -5.56 -8.74 -7.38
C PHE A 258 -6.54 -9.15 -8.50
N ILE A 259 -6.03 -9.84 -9.53
CA ILE A 259 -6.85 -10.33 -10.65
C ILE A 259 -7.91 -11.35 -10.16
N THR A 260 -7.53 -12.26 -9.27
CA THR A 260 -8.44 -13.25 -8.68
C THR A 260 -9.60 -12.54 -7.97
N GLY A 261 -9.31 -11.54 -7.13
CA GLY A 261 -10.31 -10.77 -6.40
C GLY A 261 -11.31 -10.08 -7.33
N MET A 262 -10.81 -9.47 -8.42
CA MET A 262 -11.66 -8.82 -9.42
C MET A 262 -12.58 -9.79 -10.16
N VAL A 263 -12.03 -10.91 -10.65
CA VAL A 263 -12.80 -11.90 -11.41
C VAL A 263 -13.79 -12.64 -10.51
N PHE A 264 -13.38 -12.95 -9.29
CA PHE A 264 -14.23 -13.54 -8.26
C PHE A 264 -15.42 -12.62 -7.95
N ALA A 265 -15.17 -11.33 -7.76
CA ALA A 265 -16.20 -10.36 -7.42
C ALA A 265 -17.03 -9.86 -8.60
N TYR A 266 -16.77 -10.36 -9.81
CA TYR A 266 -17.48 -9.92 -11.00
C TYR A 266 -18.97 -10.28 -10.97
N ASN A 267 -19.48 -11.19 -10.15
CA ASN A 267 -20.94 -11.28 -9.91
C ASN A 267 -21.28 -10.85 -8.49
N ARG A 268 -21.97 -9.69 -8.35
CA ARG A 268 -22.06 -8.98 -7.07
C ARG A 268 -23.05 -9.57 -6.07
N THR A 269 -23.95 -10.45 -6.51
CA THR A 269 -25.00 -11.00 -5.64
C THR A 269 -24.43 -11.68 -4.40
N LEU A 270 -23.43 -12.56 -4.55
CA LEU A 270 -22.75 -13.19 -3.41
C LEU A 270 -21.73 -12.27 -2.74
N VAL A 271 -21.10 -11.37 -3.50
CA VAL A 271 -20.06 -10.48 -2.95
C VAL A 271 -20.66 -9.46 -1.98
N ASN A 272 -21.91 -9.07 -2.19
CA ASN A 272 -22.60 -8.15 -1.30
C ASN A 272 -22.73 -8.76 0.10
N ASP A 273 -23.07 -10.05 0.22
CA ASP A 273 -23.12 -10.74 1.52
C ASP A 273 -21.76 -10.78 2.23
N ILE A 274 -20.65 -10.91 1.47
CA ILE A 274 -19.29 -10.82 2.02
C ILE A 274 -18.99 -9.38 2.47
N LYS A 275 -19.36 -8.37 1.68
CA LYS A 275 -19.14 -6.96 2.01
C LYS A 275 -19.92 -6.55 3.26
N ASP A 276 -21.16 -6.99 3.37
CA ASP A 276 -22.05 -6.67 4.48
C ASP A 276 -21.63 -7.37 5.78
N SER A 277 -20.79 -8.40 5.71
CA SER A 277 -20.26 -9.09 6.89
C SER A 277 -19.17 -8.31 7.63
N HIS A 278 -18.57 -7.30 7.01
CA HIS A 278 -17.39 -6.58 7.51
C HIS A 278 -16.16 -7.47 7.86
N LEU A 279 -16.21 -8.78 7.58
CA LEU A 279 -15.17 -9.73 7.97
C LEU A 279 -13.83 -9.38 7.31
N TYR A 280 -13.88 -8.93 6.06
CA TYR A 280 -12.68 -8.47 5.35
C TYR A 280 -12.02 -7.26 6.04
N GLU A 281 -12.79 -6.33 6.60
CA GLU A 281 -12.25 -5.16 7.31
C GLU A 281 -11.57 -5.57 8.61
N VAL A 282 -12.13 -6.57 9.29
CA VAL A 282 -11.53 -7.16 10.50
C VAL A 282 -10.22 -7.85 10.16
N ILE A 283 -10.19 -8.67 9.11
CA ILE A 283 -8.97 -9.37 8.68
C ILE A 283 -7.91 -8.36 8.23
N ASP A 284 -8.28 -7.40 7.39
CA ASP A 284 -7.41 -6.30 6.94
C ASP A 284 -6.79 -5.59 8.15
N LEU A 285 -7.61 -5.21 9.14
CA LEU A 285 -7.14 -4.60 10.38
C LEU A 285 -6.16 -5.49 11.17
N LEU A 286 -6.50 -6.76 11.39
CA LEU A 286 -5.65 -7.67 12.17
C LEU A 286 -4.31 -7.93 11.48
N CYS A 287 -4.33 -8.17 10.18
CA CYS A 287 -3.14 -8.35 9.35
C CYS A 287 -2.28 -7.07 9.34
N ASN A 288 -2.92 -5.91 9.17
CA ASN A 288 -2.28 -4.60 9.18
C ASN A 288 -1.57 -4.33 10.52
N LEU A 289 -2.30 -4.42 11.64
CA LEU A 289 -1.73 -4.22 12.98
C LEU A 289 -0.56 -5.17 13.24
N SER A 290 -0.75 -6.45 12.94
CA SER A 290 0.30 -7.46 13.12
C SER A 290 1.55 -7.11 12.31
N PHE A 291 1.38 -6.78 11.02
CA PHE A 291 2.50 -6.44 10.15
C PHE A 291 3.26 -5.22 10.64
N PHE A 292 2.57 -4.14 10.99
CA PHE A 292 3.26 -2.91 11.38
C PHE A 292 3.88 -2.97 12.76
N ILE A 293 3.39 -3.82 13.67
CA ILE A 293 4.09 -4.15 14.92
C ILE A 293 5.41 -4.86 14.60
N PHE A 294 5.37 -5.91 13.76
CA PHE A 294 6.58 -6.61 13.34
C PHE A 294 7.54 -5.69 12.61
N PHE A 295 7.07 -4.93 11.63
CA PHE A 295 7.85 -3.94 10.91
C PHE A 295 8.54 -2.95 11.86
N GLY A 296 7.79 -2.35 12.79
CA GLY A 296 8.32 -1.39 13.76
C GLY A 296 9.39 -2.00 14.66
N ALA A 297 9.22 -3.26 15.05
CA ALA A 297 10.20 -3.98 15.83
C ALA A 297 11.46 -4.29 14.98
N SER A 298 11.29 -4.58 13.69
CA SER A 298 12.37 -4.97 12.76
C SER A 298 13.22 -3.81 12.24
N ILE A 299 12.89 -2.54 12.56
CA ILE A 299 13.62 -1.37 12.05
C ILE A 299 15.09 -1.42 12.50
N PRO A 300 16.07 -1.44 11.57
CA PRO A 300 17.49 -1.50 11.92
C PRO A 300 18.04 -0.11 12.28
N PHE A 301 17.64 0.45 13.42
CA PHE A 301 18.01 1.81 13.83
C PHE A 301 19.52 2.10 13.80
N ALA A 302 20.36 1.12 14.14
CA ALA A 302 21.82 1.28 14.11
C ALA A 302 22.39 1.52 12.70
N GLN A 303 21.67 1.13 11.65
CA GLN A 303 22.09 1.25 10.25
C GLN A 303 21.46 2.47 9.56
N ILE A 304 20.55 3.20 10.23
CA ILE A 304 19.90 4.38 9.68
C ILE A 304 20.89 5.54 9.60
N LYS A 305 21.08 6.08 8.39
CA LYS A 305 21.92 7.25 8.12
C LYS A 305 21.03 8.45 7.84
N LEU A 306 21.50 9.66 8.18
CA LEU A 306 20.78 10.90 7.89
C LEU A 306 20.42 11.04 6.40
N LYS A 307 21.32 10.61 5.50
CA LYS A 307 21.05 10.59 4.05
C LYS A 307 19.82 9.75 3.66
N TYR A 308 19.51 8.68 4.38
CA TYR A 308 18.32 7.84 4.12
C TYR A 308 17.05 8.58 4.52
N ILE A 309 17.07 9.33 5.62
CA ILE A 309 15.95 10.16 6.07
C ILE A 309 15.72 11.30 5.08
N ILE A 310 16.79 11.97 4.61
CA ILE A 310 16.71 13.03 3.61
C ILE A 310 16.07 12.50 2.32
N VAL A 311 16.52 11.34 1.82
CA VAL A 311 15.88 10.70 0.66
C VAL A 311 14.41 10.41 0.93
N GLY A 312 14.08 9.81 2.08
CA GLY A 312 12.70 9.54 2.46
C GLY A 312 11.82 10.78 2.38
N ILE A 313 12.25 11.89 2.97
CA ILE A 313 11.51 13.16 2.94
C ILE A 313 11.39 13.68 1.51
N VAL A 314 12.49 13.74 0.75
CA VAL A 314 12.48 14.22 -0.64
C VAL A 314 11.51 13.40 -1.50
N LEU A 315 11.52 12.08 -1.38
CA LEU A 315 10.63 11.21 -2.14
C LEU A 315 9.16 11.47 -1.81
N LEU A 316 8.81 11.69 -0.54
CA LEU A 316 7.42 11.96 -0.14
C LEU A 316 6.85 13.22 -0.80
N PHE A 317 7.66 14.27 -0.97
CA PHE A 317 7.21 15.51 -1.59
C PHE A 317 7.32 15.51 -3.12
N PHE A 318 8.38 14.95 -3.69
CA PHE A 318 8.74 15.18 -5.08
C PHE A 318 8.43 14.04 -6.02
N ARG A 319 8.32 12.80 -5.52
CA ARG A 319 8.12 11.64 -6.38
C ARG A 319 6.81 11.71 -7.15
N ARG A 320 5.70 11.98 -6.45
CA ARG A 320 4.34 11.79 -6.96
C ARG A 320 3.58 13.09 -7.13
N LEU A 321 3.57 13.94 -6.11
CA LEU A 321 2.77 15.17 -6.09
C LEU A 321 3.02 16.10 -7.30
N PRO A 322 4.27 16.44 -7.68
CA PRO A 322 4.51 17.30 -8.84
C PRO A 322 4.05 16.65 -10.15
N VAL A 323 4.23 15.33 -10.28
CA VAL A 323 3.86 14.57 -11.47
C VAL A 323 2.34 14.56 -11.64
N VAL A 324 1.59 14.24 -10.58
CA VAL A 324 0.12 14.24 -10.64
C VAL A 324 -0.42 15.63 -10.96
N LEU A 325 0.17 16.69 -10.42
CA LEU A 325 -0.21 18.06 -10.75
C LEU A 325 0.05 18.42 -12.21
N ALA A 326 1.23 18.04 -12.74
CA ALA A 326 1.57 18.27 -14.14
C ALA A 326 0.66 17.50 -15.10
N PHE A 327 0.24 16.30 -14.71
CA PHE A 327 -0.58 15.42 -15.55
C PHE A 327 -2.10 15.53 -15.29
N LYS A 328 -2.54 16.42 -14.40
CA LYS A 328 -3.96 16.57 -14.01
C LYS A 328 -4.90 16.66 -15.21
N GLU A 329 -4.57 17.46 -16.23
CA GLU A 329 -5.45 17.66 -17.40
C GLU A 329 -5.63 16.41 -18.26
N PHE A 330 -4.75 15.42 -18.10
CA PHE A 330 -4.84 14.14 -18.81
C PHE A 330 -5.61 13.08 -18.04
N VAL A 331 -5.97 13.35 -16.78
CA VAL A 331 -6.70 12.46 -15.87
C VAL A 331 -8.15 12.96 -15.70
N PRO A 332 -9.13 12.42 -16.45
CA PRO A 332 -10.52 12.90 -16.42
C PRO A 332 -11.19 12.89 -15.03
N GLN A 333 -10.76 12.00 -14.14
CA GLN A 333 -11.31 11.90 -12.79
C GLN A 333 -10.81 12.96 -11.81
N LEU A 334 -9.77 13.72 -12.15
CA LEU A 334 -9.31 14.82 -11.30
C LEU A 334 -10.00 16.10 -11.74
N PHE A 335 -11.11 16.42 -11.10
CA PHE A 335 -11.95 17.56 -11.52
C PHE A 335 -11.32 18.91 -11.21
N ASN A 336 -10.46 18.97 -10.19
CA ASN A 336 -9.82 20.20 -9.75
C ASN A 336 -8.41 19.95 -9.19
N TYR A 337 -7.63 21.02 -9.05
CA TYR A 337 -6.27 20.91 -8.51
C TYR A 337 -6.22 20.46 -7.05
N LYS A 338 -7.29 20.64 -6.25
CA LYS A 338 -7.32 20.13 -4.87
C LYS A 338 -7.38 18.61 -4.85
N GLU A 339 -8.16 18.01 -5.75
CA GLU A 339 -8.19 16.56 -5.96
C GLU A 339 -6.85 16.04 -6.49
N ALA A 340 -6.18 16.77 -7.38
CA ALA A 340 -4.85 16.41 -7.86
C ALA A 340 -3.77 16.49 -6.76
N VAL A 341 -3.78 17.53 -5.92
CA VAL A 341 -2.91 17.61 -4.73
C VAL A 341 -3.19 16.45 -3.80
N PHE A 342 -4.46 16.16 -3.52
CA PHE A 342 -4.84 15.04 -2.66
C PHE A 342 -4.37 13.69 -3.23
N ALA A 343 -4.62 13.43 -4.51
CA ALA A 343 -4.17 12.22 -5.19
C ALA A 343 -2.63 12.08 -5.20
N GLY A 344 -1.93 13.19 -5.46
CA GLY A 344 -0.48 13.24 -5.47
C GLY A 344 0.14 13.05 -4.09
N TRP A 345 -0.50 13.56 -3.03
CA TRP A 345 -0.04 13.45 -1.65
C TRP A 345 -0.34 12.07 -1.04
N PHE A 346 -1.57 11.56 -1.19
CA PHE A 346 -1.97 10.28 -0.61
C PHE A 346 -1.55 9.10 -1.50
N GLY A 347 -0.23 8.94 -1.65
CA GLY A 347 0.46 7.80 -2.26
C GLY A 347 1.57 7.25 -1.37
N PRO A 348 1.24 6.82 -0.13
CA PRO A 348 2.20 6.35 0.84
C PRO A 348 2.97 5.13 0.34
N ILE A 349 4.22 5.05 0.78
CA ILE A 349 5.12 3.91 0.61
C ILE A 349 4.93 3.03 1.84
N GLY A 350 4.71 1.73 1.64
CA GLY A 350 4.51 0.81 2.76
C GLY A 350 4.90 -0.62 2.46
N VAL A 351 4.01 -1.57 2.73
CA VAL A 351 4.34 -3.01 2.83
C VAL A 351 4.99 -3.55 1.54
N GLY A 352 4.48 -3.15 0.37
CA GLY A 352 5.02 -3.57 -0.93
C GLY A 352 6.51 -3.24 -1.13
N ALA A 353 6.97 -2.09 -0.61
CA ALA A 353 8.38 -1.71 -0.72
C ALA A 353 9.29 -2.64 0.07
N VAL A 354 8.86 -3.05 1.27
CA VAL A 354 9.59 -4.01 2.12
C VAL A 354 9.67 -5.36 1.42
N PHE A 355 8.57 -5.83 0.84
CA PHE A 355 8.54 -7.07 0.07
C PHE A 355 9.52 -7.04 -1.12
N PHE A 356 9.53 -5.95 -1.91
CA PHE A 356 10.46 -5.80 -3.04
C PHE A 356 11.93 -5.71 -2.62
N ALA A 357 12.22 -5.12 -1.45
CA ALA A 357 13.57 -5.09 -0.91
C ALA A 357 14.09 -6.49 -0.57
N TYR A 358 13.26 -7.32 0.06
CA TYR A 358 13.62 -8.71 0.34
C TYR A 358 13.63 -9.59 -0.91
N HIS A 359 12.71 -9.37 -1.84
CA HIS A 359 12.72 -10.05 -3.14
C HIS A 359 14.02 -9.75 -3.90
N THR A 360 14.51 -8.50 -3.83
CA THR A 360 15.81 -8.12 -4.38
C THR A 360 16.93 -8.97 -3.78
N GLN A 361 17.02 -9.07 -2.45
CA GLN A 361 18.05 -9.89 -1.81
C GLN A 361 17.97 -11.35 -2.24
N HIS A 362 16.76 -11.92 -2.31
CA HIS A 362 16.52 -13.29 -2.76
C HIS A 362 16.95 -13.53 -4.23
N GLU A 363 16.67 -12.60 -5.15
CA GLU A 363 17.16 -12.70 -6.53
C GLU A 363 18.69 -12.53 -6.62
N MET A 364 19.29 -11.67 -5.78
CA MET A 364 20.76 -11.57 -5.70
C MET A 364 21.39 -12.88 -5.20
N GLU A 365 20.75 -13.58 -4.27
CA GLU A 365 21.18 -14.91 -3.83
C GLU A 365 21.14 -15.96 -4.95
N HIS A 366 20.13 -15.89 -5.83
CA HIS A 366 20.04 -16.74 -7.01
C HIS A 366 21.19 -16.53 -8.02
N PHE A 367 21.75 -15.33 -8.10
CA PHE A 367 22.95 -15.08 -8.92
C PHE A 367 24.24 -15.67 -8.32
N GLY A 368 24.20 -16.09 -7.06
CA GLY A 368 25.28 -16.82 -6.40
C GLY A 368 26.11 -15.97 -5.42
N LYS A 369 26.87 -16.64 -4.55
CA LYS A 369 27.63 -16.00 -3.45
C LYS A 369 28.70 -15.00 -3.93
N GLU A 370 29.33 -15.26 -5.08
CA GLU A 370 30.31 -14.35 -5.67
C GLU A 370 29.66 -13.01 -6.06
N PHE A 371 28.44 -13.06 -6.61
CA PHE A 371 27.67 -11.88 -6.96
C PHE A 371 27.31 -11.05 -5.73
N ILE A 372 26.85 -11.69 -4.65
CA ILE A 372 26.60 -11.00 -3.37
C ILE A 372 27.88 -10.33 -2.86
N THR A 373 29.01 -11.03 -2.90
CA THR A 373 30.29 -10.49 -2.42
C THR A 373 30.71 -9.25 -3.20
N LEU A 374 30.52 -9.26 -4.53
CA LEU A 374 30.79 -8.11 -5.40
C LEU A 374 29.88 -6.91 -5.08
N HIS A 375 28.64 -7.18 -4.70
CA HIS A 375 27.61 -6.18 -4.45
C HIS A 375 27.26 -6.02 -2.96
N ASN A 376 28.17 -6.42 -2.05
CA ASN A 376 27.84 -6.61 -0.63
C ASN A 376 27.32 -5.33 0.04
N THR A 377 27.95 -4.20 -0.26
CA THR A 377 27.52 -2.89 0.28
C THR A 377 26.06 -2.59 -0.08
N PHE A 378 25.65 -2.87 -1.33
CA PHE A 378 24.26 -2.66 -1.74
C PHE A 378 23.32 -3.68 -1.10
N TYR A 379 23.74 -4.95 -1.05
CA TYR A 379 22.99 -6.04 -0.43
C TYR A 379 22.65 -5.75 1.04
N GLU A 380 23.60 -5.17 1.80
CA GLU A 380 23.41 -4.78 3.20
C GLU A 380 22.63 -3.45 3.35
N GLU A 381 22.81 -2.49 2.45
CA GLU A 381 22.19 -1.16 2.56
C GLU A 381 20.73 -1.09 2.10
N ILE A 382 20.28 -1.98 1.20
CA ILE A 382 18.92 -1.90 0.64
C ILE A 382 17.82 -1.97 1.70
N ILE A 383 17.94 -2.89 2.68
CA ILE A 383 16.94 -3.07 3.73
C ILE A 383 16.85 -1.81 4.62
N PRO A 384 17.94 -1.28 5.21
CA PRO A 384 17.90 -0.03 5.97
C PRO A 384 17.36 1.17 5.19
N ILE A 385 17.71 1.30 3.91
CA ILE A 385 17.22 2.40 3.07
C ILE A 385 15.69 2.31 2.96
N ILE A 386 15.17 1.15 2.56
CA ILE A 386 13.73 0.97 2.36
C ILE A 386 12.96 1.10 3.67
N TYR A 387 13.44 0.49 4.76
CA TYR A 387 12.82 0.63 6.07
C TYR A 387 12.76 2.09 6.53
N THR A 388 13.82 2.88 6.29
CA THR A 388 13.83 4.30 6.62
C THR A 388 12.79 5.07 5.80
N ILE A 389 12.70 4.82 4.49
CA ILE A 389 11.74 5.48 3.60
C ILE A 389 10.30 5.13 4.00
N VAL A 390 10.02 3.86 4.29
CA VAL A 390 8.71 3.41 4.77
C VAL A 390 8.39 4.03 6.13
N MET A 391 9.34 4.10 7.06
CA MET A 391 9.16 4.77 8.35
C MET A 391 8.81 6.26 8.17
N CYS A 392 9.53 6.98 7.31
CA CYS A 392 9.21 8.38 6.97
C CYS A 392 7.78 8.49 6.41
N SER A 393 7.39 7.59 5.51
CA SER A 393 6.05 7.55 4.91
C SER A 393 4.95 7.33 5.96
N ILE A 394 5.12 6.37 6.87
CA ILE A 394 4.17 6.08 7.96
C ILE A 394 3.98 7.30 8.86
N ILE A 395 5.08 7.95 9.27
CA ILE A 395 5.03 9.11 10.16
C ILE A 395 4.35 10.29 9.47
N VAL A 396 4.79 10.65 8.27
CA VAL A 396 4.27 11.83 7.55
C VAL A 396 2.79 11.65 7.20
N HIS A 397 2.41 10.54 6.56
CA HIS A 397 1.02 10.31 6.17
C HIS A 397 0.11 10.03 7.37
N GLY A 398 0.61 9.31 8.38
CA GLY A 398 -0.13 8.99 9.60
C GLY A 398 -0.50 10.23 10.43
N ILE A 399 0.30 11.30 10.35
CA ILE A 399 0.05 12.58 11.03
C ILE A 399 -0.69 13.59 10.14
N THR A 400 -0.60 13.44 8.80
CA THR A 400 -1.26 14.36 7.85
C THR A 400 -2.77 14.43 8.08
N ALA A 401 -3.47 13.28 8.20
CA ALA A 401 -4.92 13.27 8.34
C ALA A 401 -5.42 14.04 9.59
N PRO A 402 -4.83 13.85 10.79
CA PRO A 402 -5.10 14.68 11.96
C PRO A 402 -4.91 16.19 11.71
N ILE A 403 -3.78 16.58 11.10
CA ILE A 403 -3.46 17.99 10.83
C ILE A 403 -4.49 18.60 9.89
N MET A 404 -4.81 17.91 8.80
CA MET A 404 -5.82 18.34 7.83
C MET A 404 -7.19 18.51 8.48
N HIS A 405 -7.59 17.59 9.35
CA HIS A 405 -8.84 17.70 10.08
C HIS A 405 -8.87 18.95 10.99
N ILE A 406 -7.81 19.21 11.75
CA ILE A 406 -7.71 20.41 12.62
C ILE A 406 -7.79 21.69 11.77
N HIS A 407 -7.09 21.73 10.63
CA HIS A 407 -7.10 22.88 9.73
C HIS A 407 -8.50 23.11 9.11
N LEU A 408 -9.16 22.06 8.61
CA LEU A 408 -10.50 22.16 8.04
C LEU A 408 -11.56 22.53 9.08
N LYS A 409 -11.43 22.03 10.31
CA LYS A 409 -12.32 22.40 11.43
C LYS A 409 -12.17 23.87 11.81
N ARG A 410 -10.93 24.38 11.87
CA ARG A 410 -10.66 25.80 12.09
C ARG A 410 -11.23 26.67 10.98
N LYS A 411 -11.04 26.28 9.71
CA LYS A 411 -11.62 27.01 8.58
C LYS A 411 -13.14 27.05 8.63
N LYS A 412 -13.80 25.92 8.94
CA LYS A 412 -15.26 25.88 9.09
C LYS A 412 -15.75 26.72 10.27
N ALA A 413 -15.02 26.73 11.40
CA ALA A 413 -15.33 27.61 12.52
C ALA A 413 -15.22 29.08 12.10
N ASN A 414 -14.11 29.47 11.46
CA ASN A 414 -13.89 30.84 10.99
C ASN A 414 -14.93 31.27 9.94
N THR A 415 -15.35 30.40 9.01
CA THR A 415 -16.40 30.73 8.04
C THR A 415 -17.77 30.91 8.72
N ILE A 416 -18.08 30.14 9.78
CA ILE A 416 -19.31 30.36 10.55
C ILE A 416 -19.22 31.67 11.34
N THR A 417 -18.05 32.01 11.87
CA THR A 417 -17.81 33.29 12.56
C THR A 417 -17.89 34.47 11.59
N GLU A 418 -17.30 34.38 10.41
CA GLU A 418 -17.37 35.40 9.35
C GLU A 418 -18.81 35.60 8.84
N ILE A 419 -19.59 34.53 8.64
CA ILE A 419 -21.01 34.64 8.27
C ILE A 419 -21.81 35.30 9.40
N SER A 420 -21.54 34.94 10.67
CA SER A 420 -22.21 35.60 11.79
C SER A 420 -21.83 37.07 11.90
N GLU A 421 -20.55 37.43 11.71
CA GLU A 421 -20.08 38.83 11.75
C GLU A 421 -20.61 39.65 10.56
N SER A 422 -20.76 39.05 9.37
CA SER A 422 -21.40 39.70 8.22
C SER A 422 -22.91 39.91 8.41
N GLU A 423 -23.61 38.95 9.04
CA GLU A 423 -25.01 39.13 9.41
C GLU A 423 -25.16 40.23 10.46
N TYR A 424 -24.23 40.38 11.43
CA TYR A 424 -24.28 41.48 12.38
C TYR A 424 -23.99 42.86 11.75
N THR A 425 -23.12 42.95 10.73
CA THR A 425 -22.82 44.21 10.06
C THR A 425 -23.91 44.66 9.07
N GLU A 426 -24.64 43.74 8.42
CA GLU A 426 -25.80 44.10 7.59
C GLU A 426 -27.01 44.63 8.39
N PHE A 427 -27.09 44.34 9.70
CA PHE A 427 -28.14 44.88 10.58
C PHE A 427 -27.82 46.26 11.18
N GLU A 428 -26.56 46.71 11.20
CA GLU A 428 -26.17 48.05 11.68
C GLU A 428 -26.21 49.14 10.60
N ASP A 429 -26.17 48.76 9.32
CA ASP A 429 -26.11 49.70 8.18
C ASP A 429 -27.46 49.98 7.50
N GLN A 430 -28.60 49.54 8.06
CA GLN A 430 -29.90 50.01 7.57
C GLN A 430 -30.22 51.40 8.15
N PRO A 431 -30.31 52.46 7.32
CA PRO A 431 -30.72 53.76 7.80
C PRO A 431 -32.17 53.64 8.28
N ILE A 432 -32.37 53.95 9.56
CA ILE A 432 -33.69 54.11 10.17
C ILE A 432 -34.45 55.13 9.32
N LEU A 433 -35.36 54.64 8.48
CA LEU A 433 -36.31 55.48 7.75
C LEU A 433 -37.23 56.14 8.77
N GLN A 434 -36.88 57.36 9.17
CA GLN A 434 -37.83 58.29 9.76
C GLN A 434 -38.72 58.84 8.64
N GLN A 435 -39.95 58.33 8.55
CA GLN A 435 -41.20 59.10 8.49
C GLN A 435 -42.42 58.19 8.39
#